data_AF-A0A6N9UH51-F1
#
_entry.id   AF-A0A6N9UH51-F1
#
_cell.length_a   1.000
_cell.length_b   1.000
_cell.length_c   1.000
_cell.angle_alpha   90.00
_cell.angle_beta   90.00
_cell.angle_gamma   90.00
#
_symmetry.space_group_name_H-M   'P 1'
#
loop_
_entity.id
_entity.type
_entity.pdbx_description
1 polymer ?
#
loop_
_entity_poly.entity_id
_entity_poly.type
_entity_poly.pdbx_seq_one_letter_code
_entity_poly.pdbx_strand_id
1 'polypeptide(L)'
;MNDRPTGPGSAGERLLQSHLGTGDRAAAFYDRQVQPQLTPQMLEFIRRQTMVFLSTADAAGNCDTGFRAGPPGFVVALDARTLTYPEYRGNGVHAGNGNIVENPHLGMLFIDFTHHHIGLHVNGTAQVVGDTEQRRLYPLLPTDTAQSRKPALWVHLTVDEAYVQCSKYIPHLEPAPRPRSLTNRPKDGDYFVSPAPDRRRSEYQGSGHGLPARQHE
;
A
#
# COMPACT_ATOMS: atom_id res chain seq x y z
N MET A 1 3.28 -16.56 -24.01
CA MET A 1 1.81 -16.45 -24.02
C MET A 1 1.34 -16.76 -22.61
N ASN A 2 1.06 -15.73 -21.81
CA ASN A 2 0.46 -15.91 -20.49
C ASN A 2 -1.04 -16.07 -20.73
N ASP A 3 -1.47 -17.32 -20.83
CA ASP A 3 -2.88 -17.67 -20.92
C ASP A 3 -3.47 -17.40 -19.54
N ARG A 4 -3.88 -16.14 -19.30
CA ARG A 4 -4.66 -15.83 -18.12
C ARG A 4 -5.94 -16.66 -18.24
N PRO A 5 -6.28 -17.47 -17.23
CA PRO A 5 -7.54 -18.20 -17.21
C PRO A 5 -8.73 -17.28 -17.51
N THR A 6 -9.72 -17.80 -18.21
CA THR A 6 -11.02 -17.17 -18.36
C THR A 6 -11.80 -17.32 -17.05
N GLY A 7 -11.47 -16.51 -16.04
CA GLY A 7 -12.14 -16.52 -14.74
C GLY A 7 -11.29 -15.94 -13.61
N PRO A 8 -11.90 -15.65 -12.45
CA PRO A 8 -11.19 -15.13 -11.28
C PRO A 8 -10.13 -16.12 -10.77
N GLY A 9 -9.13 -15.56 -10.12
CA GLY A 9 -8.02 -16.29 -9.53
C GLY A 9 -6.88 -16.65 -10.49
N SER A 10 -5.68 -16.75 -9.94
CA SER A 10 -4.43 -17.05 -10.63
C SER A 10 -4.24 -18.54 -10.94
N ALA A 11 -3.30 -18.85 -11.83
CA ALA A 11 -2.91 -20.23 -12.10
C ALA A 11 -2.36 -20.95 -10.84
N GLY A 12 -1.61 -20.24 -10.00
CA GLY A 12 -1.09 -20.77 -8.74
C GLY A 12 -2.20 -21.11 -7.76
N GLU A 13 -3.24 -20.28 -7.66
CA GLU A 13 -4.41 -20.55 -6.83
C GLU A 13 -5.13 -21.83 -7.27
N ARG A 14 -5.39 -22.00 -8.56
CA ARG A 14 -6.03 -23.23 -9.08
C ARG A 14 -5.18 -24.47 -8.87
N LEU A 15 -3.86 -24.37 -9.02
CA LEU A 15 -2.94 -25.47 -8.73
C LEU A 15 -3.07 -25.90 -7.27
N LEU A 16 -3.06 -24.94 -6.33
CA LEU A 16 -3.22 -25.23 -4.91
C LEU A 16 -4.62 -25.76 -4.59
N GLN A 17 -5.66 -25.22 -5.22
CA GLN A 17 -7.04 -25.70 -5.04
C GLN A 17 -7.21 -27.14 -5.51
N SER A 18 -6.59 -27.51 -6.62
CA SER A 18 -6.56 -28.89 -7.11
C SER A 18 -5.81 -29.80 -6.14
N HIS A 19 -4.61 -29.39 -5.72
CA HIS A 19 -3.77 -30.16 -4.79
C HIS A 19 -4.46 -30.40 -3.44
N LEU A 20 -5.19 -29.41 -2.94
CA LEU A 20 -5.86 -29.45 -1.63
C LEU A 20 -7.33 -29.92 -1.71
N GLY A 21 -7.85 -30.24 -2.90
CA GLY A 21 -9.24 -30.63 -3.10
C GLY A 21 -10.25 -29.54 -2.69
N THR A 22 -9.93 -28.26 -2.92
CA THR A 22 -10.75 -27.11 -2.48
C THR A 22 -11.44 -26.36 -3.61
N GLY A 23 -11.39 -26.90 -4.84
CA GLY A 23 -11.96 -26.29 -6.05
C GLY A 23 -13.42 -25.82 -5.88
N ASP A 24 -14.31 -26.68 -5.39
CA ASP A 24 -15.72 -26.33 -5.22
C ASP A 24 -15.95 -25.19 -4.21
N ARG A 25 -15.15 -25.16 -3.14
CA ARG A 25 -15.21 -24.07 -2.14
C ARG A 25 -14.70 -22.76 -2.73
N ALA A 26 -13.65 -22.82 -3.55
CA ALA A 26 -13.12 -21.64 -4.23
C ALA A 26 -14.12 -21.11 -5.27
N ALA A 27 -14.72 -21.99 -6.08
CA ALA A 27 -15.76 -21.62 -7.04
C ALA A 27 -16.95 -20.94 -6.36
N ALA A 28 -17.45 -21.51 -5.25
CA ALA A 28 -18.54 -20.90 -4.48
C ALA A 28 -18.17 -19.53 -3.89
N PHE A 29 -16.90 -19.31 -3.53
CA PHE A 29 -16.41 -18.00 -3.11
C PHE A 29 -16.40 -17.00 -4.27
N TYR A 30 -15.80 -17.37 -5.41
CA TYR A 30 -15.74 -16.54 -6.60
C TYR A 30 -17.14 -16.10 -7.07
N ASP A 31 -18.07 -17.04 -7.17
CA ASP A 31 -19.43 -16.77 -7.67
C ASP A 31 -20.24 -15.86 -6.75
N ARG A 32 -20.02 -15.95 -5.42
CA ARG A 32 -20.87 -15.26 -4.44
C ARG A 32 -20.26 -13.97 -3.91
N GLN A 33 -18.94 -13.91 -3.80
CA GLN A 33 -18.26 -12.86 -3.03
C GLN A 33 -17.39 -11.96 -3.89
N VAL A 34 -16.95 -12.41 -5.06
CA VAL A 34 -16.15 -11.58 -5.97
C VAL A 34 -17.07 -10.82 -6.90
N GLN A 35 -16.95 -9.50 -6.88
CA GLN A 35 -17.73 -8.58 -7.69
C GLN A 35 -16.81 -7.86 -8.67
N PRO A 36 -17.16 -7.76 -9.96
CA PRO A 36 -16.35 -7.05 -10.96
C PRO A 36 -16.47 -5.52 -10.87
N GLN A 37 -17.26 -5.02 -9.92
CA GLN A 37 -17.49 -3.60 -9.64
C GLN A 37 -17.96 -3.45 -8.19
N LEU A 38 -17.79 -2.26 -7.64
CA LEU A 38 -18.19 -1.93 -6.28
C LEU A 38 -19.71 -1.90 -6.17
N THR A 39 -20.24 -2.62 -5.19
CA THR A 39 -21.67 -2.56 -4.85
C THR A 39 -21.98 -1.28 -4.06
N PRO A 40 -23.26 -0.87 -3.96
CA PRO A 40 -23.64 0.27 -3.13
C PRO A 40 -23.14 0.15 -1.67
N GLN A 41 -23.16 -1.05 -1.09
CA GLN A 41 -22.65 -1.31 0.25
C GLN A 41 -21.13 -1.15 0.33
N MET A 42 -20.39 -1.59 -0.70
CA MET A 42 -18.93 -1.40 -0.76
C MET A 42 -18.57 0.09 -0.88
N LEU A 43 -19.29 0.84 -1.72
CA LEU A 43 -19.10 2.29 -1.86
C LEU A 43 -19.32 3.02 -0.53
N GLU A 44 -20.41 2.67 0.17
CA GLU A 44 -20.72 3.25 1.47
C GLU A 44 -19.68 2.87 2.54
N PHE A 45 -19.18 1.62 2.49
CA PHE A 45 -18.11 1.16 3.36
C PHE A 45 -16.83 1.98 3.14
N ILE A 46 -16.38 2.13 1.89
CA ILE A 46 -15.18 2.91 1.50
C ILE A 46 -15.31 4.36 1.96
N ARG A 47 -16.47 4.98 1.74
CA ARG A 47 -16.73 6.38 2.09
C ARG A 47 -16.54 6.69 3.58
N ARG A 48 -16.71 5.69 4.45
CA ARG A 48 -16.54 5.84 5.91
C ARG A 48 -15.10 5.61 6.38
N GLN A 49 -14.25 5.02 5.54
CA GLN A 49 -12.90 4.65 5.95
C GLN A 49 -12.01 5.88 6.11
N THR A 50 -11.18 5.84 7.14
CA THR A 50 -10.15 6.84 7.44
C THR A 50 -8.74 6.32 7.17
N MET A 51 -8.64 5.06 6.75
CA MET A 51 -7.38 4.42 6.37
C MET A 51 -7.57 3.36 5.29
N VAL A 52 -6.50 3.10 4.54
CA VAL A 52 -6.40 2.00 3.58
C VAL A 52 -4.95 1.48 3.54
N PHE A 53 -4.80 0.18 3.40
CA PHE A 53 -3.52 -0.45 3.07
C PHE A 53 -3.45 -0.69 1.56
N LEU A 54 -2.28 -0.47 0.99
CA LEU A 54 -2.02 -0.55 -0.44
C LEU A 54 -0.98 -1.63 -0.69
N SER A 55 -1.21 -2.47 -1.68
CA SER A 55 -0.27 -3.51 -2.12
C SER A 55 0.13 -3.23 -3.56
N THR A 56 1.42 -3.01 -3.78
CA THR A 56 2.00 -2.76 -5.10
C THR A 56 3.23 -3.64 -5.29
N ALA A 57 3.66 -3.84 -6.52
CA ALA A 57 4.94 -4.47 -6.81
C ALA A 57 5.59 -3.81 -8.02
N ASP A 58 6.92 -3.76 -8.06
CA ASP A 58 7.65 -3.31 -9.24
C ASP A 58 7.54 -4.31 -10.41
N ALA A 59 8.19 -4.04 -11.54
CA ALA A 59 8.18 -4.93 -12.69
C ALA A 59 8.86 -6.30 -12.44
N ALA A 60 9.73 -6.40 -11.45
CA ALA A 60 10.38 -7.65 -11.05
C ALA A 60 9.55 -8.46 -10.03
N GLY A 61 8.45 -7.90 -9.53
CA GLY A 61 7.60 -8.52 -8.52
C GLY A 61 8.08 -8.28 -7.08
N ASN A 62 8.97 -7.31 -6.85
CA ASN A 62 9.32 -6.90 -5.48
C ASN A 62 8.16 -6.09 -4.90
N CYS A 63 7.63 -6.54 -3.78
CA CYS A 63 6.41 -5.97 -3.20
C CYS A 63 6.71 -4.82 -2.23
N ASP A 64 5.83 -3.82 -2.26
CA ASP A 64 5.71 -2.79 -1.23
C ASP A 64 4.29 -2.76 -0.67
N THR A 65 4.20 -2.56 0.64
CA THR A 65 2.93 -2.29 1.33
C THR A 65 2.90 -0.85 1.84
N GLY A 66 1.93 -0.09 1.35
CA GLY A 66 1.67 1.27 1.79
C GLY A 66 0.55 1.35 2.81
N PHE A 67 0.59 2.39 3.64
CA PHE A 67 -0.54 2.83 4.46
C PHE A 67 -0.90 4.26 4.07
N ARG A 68 -2.18 4.54 3.87
CA ARG A 68 -2.72 5.89 3.70
C ARG A 68 -3.81 6.13 4.71
N ALA A 69 -3.83 7.34 5.27
CA ALA A 69 -4.86 7.79 6.18
C ALA A 69 -5.30 9.21 5.82
N GLY A 70 -6.58 9.48 6.08
CA GLY A 70 -7.21 10.75 5.81
C GLY A 70 -8.55 10.86 6.51
N PRO A 71 -9.26 11.99 6.35
CA PRO A 71 -10.64 12.11 6.82
C PRO A 71 -11.54 11.07 6.13
N PRO A 72 -12.71 10.72 6.71
CA PRO A 72 -13.68 9.87 6.04
C PRO A 72 -13.96 10.37 4.62
N GLY A 73 -13.86 9.47 3.64
CA GLY A 73 -14.05 9.79 2.22
C GLY A 73 -12.81 10.35 1.52
N PHE A 74 -11.62 10.24 2.11
CA PHE A 74 -10.37 10.61 1.42
C PHE A 74 -10.07 9.73 0.20
N VAL A 75 -10.52 8.47 0.22
CA VAL A 75 -10.66 7.65 -0.99
C VAL A 75 -12.03 7.94 -1.57
N VAL A 76 -12.05 8.49 -2.77
CA VAL A 76 -13.26 8.93 -3.46
C VAL A 76 -13.61 7.89 -4.51
N ALA A 77 -14.84 7.37 -4.46
CA ALA A 77 -15.40 6.66 -5.58
C ALA A 77 -15.94 7.66 -6.61
N LEU A 78 -15.41 7.62 -7.82
CA LEU A 78 -15.88 8.45 -8.94
C LEU A 78 -17.12 7.81 -9.59
N ASP A 79 -17.15 6.46 -9.59
CA ASP A 79 -18.28 5.63 -9.98
C ASP A 79 -18.12 4.21 -9.39
N ALA A 80 -18.95 3.24 -9.81
CA ALA A 80 -18.90 1.87 -9.29
C ALA A 80 -17.64 1.08 -9.69
N ARG A 81 -16.86 1.55 -10.66
CA ARG A 81 -15.64 0.91 -11.18
C ARG A 81 -14.39 1.73 -10.95
N THR A 82 -14.52 2.90 -10.32
CA THR A 82 -13.43 3.87 -10.29
C THR A 82 -13.25 4.45 -8.90
N LEU A 83 -12.06 4.27 -8.33
CA LEU A 83 -11.62 4.92 -7.10
C LEU A 83 -10.48 5.89 -7.39
N THR A 84 -10.38 6.95 -6.58
CA THR A 84 -9.20 7.80 -6.57
C THR A 84 -8.84 8.24 -5.15
N TYR A 85 -7.56 8.39 -4.87
CA TYR A 85 -7.08 8.91 -3.61
C TYR A 85 -5.91 9.89 -3.80
N PRO A 86 -5.76 10.88 -2.91
CA PRO A 86 -4.68 11.86 -3.00
C PRO A 86 -3.37 11.29 -2.47
N GLU A 87 -2.28 11.62 -3.15
CA GLU A 87 -0.91 11.41 -2.71
C GLU A 87 -0.29 12.76 -2.33
N TYR A 88 0.23 12.84 -1.11
CA TYR A 88 0.81 14.07 -0.55
C TYR A 88 2.33 14.02 -0.61
N ARG A 89 2.98 15.17 -0.45
CA ARG A 89 4.44 15.24 -0.36
C ARG A 89 4.95 14.37 0.80
N GLY A 90 5.74 13.35 0.47
CA GLY A 90 6.34 12.42 1.42
C GLY A 90 7.86 12.58 1.55
N ASN A 91 8.53 11.49 1.89
CA ASN A 91 10.00 11.38 2.05
C ASN A 91 10.78 11.36 0.72
N GLY A 92 10.10 11.42 -0.42
CA GLY A 92 10.71 11.43 -1.76
C GLY A 92 11.08 10.06 -2.32
N VAL A 93 10.85 8.95 -1.60
CA VAL A 93 11.17 7.60 -2.09
C VAL A 93 10.18 7.14 -3.17
N HIS A 94 8.91 7.54 -3.07
CA HIS A 94 7.85 7.21 -4.03
C HIS A 94 7.65 5.72 -4.33
N ALA A 95 8.07 4.80 -3.44
CA ALA A 95 8.05 3.34 -3.67
C ALA A 95 6.77 2.84 -4.35
N GLY A 96 5.60 3.03 -3.71
CA GLY A 96 4.33 2.58 -4.29
C GLY A 96 3.94 3.27 -5.62
N ASN A 97 4.25 4.55 -5.79
CA ASN A 97 3.94 5.26 -7.04
C ASN A 97 4.88 4.85 -8.18
N GLY A 98 6.16 4.61 -7.87
CA GLY A 98 7.14 4.06 -8.81
C GLY A 98 6.71 2.68 -9.28
N ASN A 99 6.30 1.81 -8.35
CA ASN A 99 5.74 0.51 -8.67
C ASN A 99 4.55 0.63 -9.62
N ILE A 100 3.58 1.50 -9.35
CA ILE A 100 2.40 1.70 -10.22
C ILE A 100 2.79 2.15 -11.64
N VAL A 101 3.83 2.97 -11.79
CA VAL A 101 4.32 3.42 -13.11
C VAL A 101 4.91 2.26 -13.93
N GLU A 102 5.58 1.31 -13.28
CA GLU A 102 6.19 0.15 -13.94
C GLU A 102 5.23 -1.04 -14.09
N ASN A 103 4.34 -1.21 -13.12
CA ASN A 103 3.39 -2.31 -12.98
C ASN A 103 2.08 -1.76 -12.39
N PRO A 104 1.03 -1.58 -13.19
CA PRO A 104 -0.15 -0.84 -12.77
C PRO A 104 -1.08 -1.64 -11.84
N HIS A 105 -0.72 -2.85 -11.44
CA HIS A 105 -1.56 -3.64 -10.53
C HIS A 105 -1.50 -3.09 -9.09
N LEU A 106 -2.66 -2.70 -8.55
CA LEU A 106 -2.81 -2.20 -7.20
C LEU A 106 -3.91 -2.98 -6.46
N GLY A 107 -3.55 -3.48 -5.27
CA GLY A 107 -4.51 -3.98 -4.29
C GLY A 107 -4.77 -2.93 -3.20
N MET A 108 -6.03 -2.74 -2.83
CA MET A 108 -6.44 -1.90 -1.71
C MET A 108 -7.17 -2.77 -0.67
N LEU A 109 -6.76 -2.67 0.59
CA LEU A 109 -7.41 -3.34 1.71
C LEU A 109 -7.95 -2.31 2.70
N PHE A 110 -9.27 -2.28 2.81
CA PHE A 110 -10.02 -1.51 3.80
C PHE A 110 -10.43 -2.44 4.94
N ILE A 111 -10.33 -1.98 6.19
CA ILE A 111 -10.70 -2.77 7.36
C ILE A 111 -11.43 -1.87 8.36
N ASP A 112 -12.62 -2.30 8.76
CA ASP A 112 -13.31 -1.74 9.91
C ASP A 112 -12.93 -2.52 11.16
N PHE A 113 -12.17 -1.90 12.05
CA PHE A 113 -11.77 -2.47 13.35
C PHE A 113 -12.77 -2.18 14.48
N THR A 114 -13.84 -1.44 14.19
CA THR A 114 -14.65 -0.75 15.21
C THR A 114 -16.08 -1.24 15.29
N HIS A 115 -16.80 -1.37 14.16
CA HIS A 115 -18.25 -1.60 14.18
C HIS A 115 -18.63 -3.03 13.76
N HIS A 116 -18.23 -3.43 12.55
CA HIS A 116 -18.63 -4.67 11.90
C HIS A 116 -17.49 -5.67 11.76
N HIS A 117 -16.25 -5.27 12.11
CA HIS A 117 -15.06 -6.12 12.03
C HIS A 117 -14.88 -6.73 10.65
N ILE A 118 -15.23 -6.01 9.59
CA ILE A 118 -15.25 -6.52 8.22
C ILE A 118 -14.21 -5.77 7.40
N GLY A 119 -13.64 -6.43 6.40
CA GLY A 119 -12.79 -5.75 5.43
C GLY A 119 -13.26 -5.93 4.00
N LEU A 120 -12.68 -5.12 3.12
CA LEU A 120 -12.96 -5.10 1.70
C LEU A 120 -11.63 -5.05 0.95
N HIS A 121 -11.41 -6.05 0.10
CA HIS A 121 -10.37 -6.03 -0.92
C HIS A 121 -10.93 -5.38 -2.17
N VAL A 122 -10.13 -4.50 -2.78
CA VAL A 122 -10.38 -3.94 -4.10
C VAL A 122 -9.10 -4.05 -4.90
N ASN A 123 -9.10 -4.86 -5.94
CA ASN A 123 -7.97 -5.04 -6.84
C ASN A 123 -8.28 -4.38 -8.17
N GLY A 124 -7.26 -3.81 -8.79
CA GLY A 124 -7.46 -3.15 -10.08
C GLY A 124 -6.18 -2.69 -10.75
N THR A 125 -6.40 -1.91 -11.80
CA THR A 125 -5.35 -1.26 -12.59
C THR A 125 -5.30 0.22 -12.22
N ALA A 126 -4.14 0.67 -11.76
CA ALA A 126 -3.90 2.01 -11.25
C ALA A 126 -3.07 2.88 -12.20
N GLN A 127 -3.27 4.18 -12.11
CA GLN A 127 -2.49 5.19 -12.81
C GLN A 127 -2.23 6.38 -11.88
N VAL A 128 -1.04 6.97 -12.01
CA VAL A 128 -0.66 8.19 -11.29
C VAL A 128 -1.02 9.40 -12.15
N VAL A 129 -1.75 10.36 -11.59
CA VAL A 129 -2.27 11.55 -12.28
C VAL A 129 -1.85 12.80 -11.53
N GLY A 130 -1.51 13.88 -12.25
CA GLY A 130 -1.19 15.17 -11.63
C GLY A 130 -2.42 15.84 -11.00
N ASP A 131 -2.25 16.60 -9.91
CA ASP A 131 -3.35 17.29 -9.21
C ASP A 131 -4.15 18.23 -10.13
N THR A 132 -3.49 18.97 -11.01
CA THR A 132 -4.16 19.88 -11.96
C THR A 132 -5.05 19.13 -12.95
N GLU A 133 -4.57 18.03 -13.53
CA GLU A 133 -5.35 17.24 -14.48
C GLU A 133 -6.52 16.55 -13.80
N GLN A 134 -6.28 15.97 -12.62
CA GLN A 134 -7.31 15.27 -11.88
C GLN A 134 -8.44 16.21 -11.45
N ARG A 135 -8.12 17.40 -10.95
CA ARG A 135 -9.12 18.40 -10.55
C ARG A 135 -9.84 19.03 -11.73
N ARG A 136 -9.21 19.08 -12.92
CA ARG A 136 -9.90 19.51 -14.14
C ARG A 136 -11.04 18.54 -14.51
N LEU A 137 -10.80 17.24 -14.38
CA LEU A 137 -11.81 16.20 -14.65
C LEU A 137 -12.84 16.06 -13.52
N TYR A 138 -12.39 16.21 -12.27
CA TYR A 138 -13.21 16.05 -11.07
C TYR A 138 -13.07 17.28 -10.14
N PRO A 139 -13.74 18.41 -10.47
CA PRO A 139 -13.57 19.67 -9.73
C PRO A 139 -14.02 19.61 -8.27
N LEU A 140 -14.88 18.65 -7.93
CA LEU A 140 -15.44 18.46 -6.59
C LEU A 140 -14.59 17.57 -5.68
N LEU A 141 -13.39 17.17 -6.12
CA LEU A 141 -12.50 16.36 -5.29
C LEU A 141 -12.16 17.08 -3.97
N PRO A 142 -12.21 16.36 -2.84
CA PRO A 142 -12.00 16.95 -1.53
C PRO A 142 -10.59 17.56 -1.42
N THR A 143 -10.48 18.51 -0.51
CA THR A 143 -9.19 19.06 -0.07
C THR A 143 -9.06 18.77 1.41
N ASP A 144 -7.93 18.20 1.82
CA ASP A 144 -7.65 17.92 3.23
C ASP A 144 -7.34 19.24 3.96
N THR A 145 -8.39 19.86 4.49
CA THR A 145 -8.32 21.12 5.24
C THR A 145 -7.71 20.93 6.62
N ALA A 146 -7.82 19.73 7.21
CA ALA A 146 -7.35 19.44 8.55
C ALA A 146 -5.82 19.49 8.66
N GLN A 147 -5.12 19.09 7.60
CA GLN A 147 -3.65 19.14 7.55
C GLN A 147 -3.10 20.25 6.64
N SER A 148 -3.99 21.05 6.01
CA SER A 148 -3.62 22.09 5.03
C SER A 148 -2.69 21.57 3.93
N ARG A 149 -2.81 20.30 3.56
CA ARG A 149 -1.97 19.67 2.53
C ARG A 149 -2.66 19.71 1.18
N LYS A 150 -1.93 20.10 0.15
CA LYS A 150 -2.35 19.91 -1.23
C LYS A 150 -1.81 18.57 -1.75
N PRO A 151 -2.64 17.77 -2.46
CA PRO A 151 -2.13 16.60 -3.16
C PRO A 151 -1.03 17.02 -4.14
N ALA A 152 0.08 16.29 -4.14
CA ALA A 152 1.10 16.42 -5.18
C ALA A 152 0.69 15.62 -6.43
N LEU A 153 0.06 14.47 -6.20
CA LEU A 153 -0.42 13.54 -7.21
C LEU A 153 -1.76 12.96 -6.74
N TRP A 154 -2.43 12.28 -7.66
CA TRP A 154 -3.55 11.41 -7.38
C TRP A 154 -3.24 10.03 -7.93
N VAL A 155 -3.81 9.00 -7.30
CA VAL A 155 -3.85 7.66 -7.88
C VAL A 155 -5.29 7.39 -8.28
N HIS A 156 -5.47 6.94 -9.51
CA HIS A 156 -6.74 6.54 -10.09
C HIS A 156 -6.71 5.02 -10.26
N LEU A 157 -7.67 4.30 -9.68
CA LEU A 157 -7.81 2.86 -9.77
C LEU A 157 -9.08 2.52 -10.54
N THR A 158 -8.94 1.79 -11.64
CA THR A 158 -10.04 1.07 -12.28
C THR A 158 -10.15 -0.31 -11.65
N VAL A 159 -11.32 -0.63 -11.10
CA VAL A 159 -11.59 -1.87 -10.35
C VAL A 159 -11.71 -3.04 -11.32
N ASP A 160 -10.91 -4.07 -11.08
CA ASP A 160 -11.01 -5.38 -11.75
C ASP A 160 -11.92 -6.31 -10.93
N GLU A 161 -11.73 -6.32 -9.61
CA GLU A 161 -12.52 -7.12 -8.68
C GLU A 161 -12.56 -6.53 -7.27
N ALA A 162 -13.62 -6.83 -6.53
CA ALA A 162 -13.78 -6.50 -5.13
C ALA A 162 -14.44 -7.64 -4.37
N TYR A 163 -13.95 -7.94 -3.17
CA TYR A 163 -14.47 -9.04 -2.34
C TYR A 163 -14.22 -8.81 -0.86
N VAL A 164 -14.98 -9.53 -0.04
CA VAL A 164 -14.94 -9.37 1.42
C VAL A 164 -13.71 -10.01 2.04
N GLN A 165 -13.10 -9.31 2.99
CA GLN A 165 -12.24 -9.90 4.02
C GLN A 165 -13.13 -10.26 5.22
N CYS A 166 -13.19 -11.54 5.56
CA CYS A 166 -14.10 -12.02 6.60
C CYS A 166 -13.72 -11.54 8.01
N SER A 167 -14.73 -11.42 8.87
CA SER A 167 -14.59 -10.80 10.19
C SER A 167 -13.92 -11.65 11.27
N LYS A 168 -13.73 -12.94 11.00
CA LYS A 168 -13.36 -13.95 11.99
C LYS A 168 -12.13 -13.60 12.83
N TYR A 169 -11.18 -12.84 12.29
CA TYR A 169 -9.91 -12.52 12.93
C TYR A 169 -9.58 -11.01 12.93
N ILE A 170 -10.55 -10.16 12.62
CA ILE A 170 -10.33 -8.71 12.70
C ILE A 170 -10.50 -8.29 14.18
N PRO A 171 -9.46 -7.74 14.83
CA PRO A 171 -9.54 -7.36 16.22
C PRO A 171 -10.47 -6.15 16.40
N HIS A 172 -11.07 -6.04 17.58
CA HIS A 172 -11.74 -4.80 17.97
C HIS A 172 -10.70 -3.79 18.44
N LEU A 173 -10.69 -2.61 17.82
CA LEU A 173 -9.87 -1.48 18.23
C LEU A 173 -10.77 -0.33 18.64
N GLU A 174 -10.45 0.31 19.77
CA GLU A 174 -11.13 1.51 20.23
C GLU A 174 -10.31 2.75 19.84
N PRO A 175 -10.88 3.72 19.11
CA PRO A 175 -10.19 4.97 18.82
C PRO A 175 -9.85 5.71 20.11
N ALA A 176 -8.56 5.88 20.38
CA ALA A 176 -8.06 6.61 21.53
C ALA A 176 -7.30 7.87 21.08
N PRO A 177 -7.32 8.96 21.87
CA PRO A 177 -6.43 10.09 21.64
C PRO A 177 -4.97 9.63 21.57
N ARG A 178 -4.21 10.15 20.61
CA ARG A 178 -2.78 9.86 20.53
C ARG A 178 -2.11 10.31 21.84
N PRO A 179 -1.41 9.41 22.57
CA PRO A 179 -0.70 9.80 23.78
C PRO A 179 0.32 10.91 23.49
N ARG A 180 0.54 11.79 24.46
CA ARG A 180 1.70 12.70 24.42
C ARG A 180 2.98 11.86 24.33
N SER A 181 3.95 12.36 23.56
CA SER A 181 5.18 11.63 23.21
C SER A 181 5.70 10.79 24.36
N LEU A 182 5.88 9.49 24.13
CA LEU A 182 6.55 8.62 25.07
C LEU A 182 7.98 9.16 25.29
N THR A 183 8.38 9.34 26.54
CA THR A 183 9.77 9.60 26.87
C THR A 183 10.58 8.40 26.35
N ASN A 184 11.61 8.65 25.53
CA ASN A 184 12.52 7.65 24.94
C ASN A 184 12.07 6.97 23.61
N ARG A 185 11.02 7.42 22.92
CA ARG A 185 10.75 6.92 21.55
C ARG A 185 11.81 7.46 20.57
N PRO A 186 12.49 6.61 19.78
CA PRO A 186 13.38 7.07 18.71
C PRO A 186 12.65 7.91 17.66
N LYS A 187 13.38 8.74 16.92
CA LYS A 187 12.84 9.37 15.71
C LYS A 187 12.52 8.29 14.68
N ASP A 188 11.54 8.55 13.81
CA ASP A 188 11.04 7.55 12.85
C ASP A 188 12.17 6.96 11.98
N GLY A 189 13.08 7.79 11.49
CA GLY A 189 14.23 7.35 10.67
C GLY A 189 15.27 6.51 11.42
N ASP A 190 15.27 6.56 12.75
CA ASP A 190 16.21 5.82 13.61
C ASP A 190 15.54 4.59 14.24
N TYR A 191 14.23 4.39 14.06
CA TYR A 191 13.45 3.41 14.82
C TYR A 191 13.87 1.96 14.55
N PHE A 192 14.23 1.64 13.30
CA PHE A 192 14.69 0.32 12.88
C PHE A 192 16.17 0.31 12.46
N VAL A 193 16.87 1.43 12.60
CA VAL A 193 18.27 1.54 12.20
C VAL A 193 19.15 1.17 13.38
N SER A 194 20.03 0.19 13.21
CA SER A 194 21.03 -0.11 14.24
C SER A 194 21.90 1.12 14.50
N PRO A 195 22.26 1.41 15.76
CA PRO A 195 23.21 2.47 16.06
C PRO A 195 24.46 2.28 15.21
N ALA A 196 24.89 3.33 14.50
CA ALA A 196 26.09 3.24 13.67
C ALA A 196 27.27 2.77 14.55
N PRO A 197 28.08 1.79 14.10
CA PRO A 197 29.27 1.40 14.84
C PRO A 197 30.18 2.62 14.98
N ASP A 198 30.71 2.83 16.18
CA ASP A 198 31.57 3.97 16.50
C ASP A 198 32.81 3.95 15.60
N ARG A 199 32.82 4.84 14.59
CA ARG A 199 33.90 4.94 13.60
C ARG A 199 35.23 5.42 14.20
N ARG A 200 35.30 5.67 15.52
CA ARG A 200 36.52 6.12 16.21
C ARG A 200 37.46 5.01 16.72
N ARG A 201 37.25 3.73 16.37
CA ARG A 201 38.12 2.63 16.83
C ARG A 201 38.80 1.78 15.75
N SER A 202 38.64 2.08 14.46
CA SER A 202 39.29 1.31 13.39
C SER A 202 40.58 1.93 12.82
N GLU A 203 40.99 3.12 13.27
CA GLU A 203 42.28 3.71 12.90
C GLU A 203 43.28 3.57 14.05
N TYR A 204 43.74 2.35 14.37
CA TYR A 204 45.04 2.13 15.04
C TYR A 204 45.38 0.63 15.08
N GLN A 205 45.55 0.01 13.91
CA GLN A 205 46.48 -1.12 13.74
C GLN A 205 47.26 -0.87 12.45
N GLY A 206 48.20 0.08 12.54
CA GLY A 206 49.17 0.34 11.50
C GLY A 206 50.05 -0.87 11.29
N SER A 207 49.95 -1.48 10.11
CA SER A 207 50.93 -2.39 9.55
C SER A 207 52.22 -1.61 9.28
N GLY A 208 53.22 -1.82 10.13
CA GLY A 208 54.59 -1.37 9.89
C GLY A 208 55.19 -2.15 8.71
N HIS A 209 55.09 -1.58 7.50
CA HIS A 209 55.97 -1.95 6.40
C HIS A 209 56.91 -0.79 6.11
N GLY A 210 58.18 -0.99 6.48
CA GLY A 210 59.27 -0.06 6.23
C GLY A 210 59.56 0.12 4.75
N LEU A 211 59.94 1.34 4.38
CA LEU A 211 60.53 1.67 3.09
C LEU A 211 62.04 1.41 3.14
N PRO A 212 62.67 0.84 2.09
CA PRO A 212 64.09 0.55 2.10
C PRO A 212 64.93 1.82 1.88
N ALA A 213 66.08 1.85 2.54
CA ALA A 213 67.08 2.92 2.45
C ALA A 213 67.66 3.04 1.03
N ARG A 214 67.80 4.28 0.54
CA ARG A 214 68.60 4.59 -0.65
C ARG A 214 70.07 4.69 -0.24
N GLN A 215 70.92 3.90 -0.88
CA GLN A 215 72.37 4.11 -0.89
C GLN A 215 72.72 5.13 -1.97
N HIS A 216 73.53 6.12 -1.64
CA HIS A 216 74.35 6.87 -2.60
C HIS A 216 75.72 7.11 -1.97
N GLU A 217 76.75 6.84 -2.78
CA GLU A 217 78.18 7.13 -2.59
C GLU A 217 78.46 8.59 -2.21
#